data_AF-A0A627Z0I1-F1
#
_entry.id   AF-A0A627Z0I1-F1
#
_cell.length_a   1.000
_cell.length_b   1.000
_cell.length_c   1.000
_cell.angle_alpha   90.00
_cell.angle_beta   90.00
_cell.angle_gamma   90.00
#
_symmetry.space_group_name_H-M   'P 1'
#
loop_
_entity.id
_entity.type
_entity.pdbx_description
1 polymer ?
#
loop_
_entity_poly.entity_id
_entity_poly.type
_entity_poly.pdbx_seq_one_letter_code
_entity_poly.pdbx_strand_id
1 'polypeptide(L)'
;MNNDTLNALILRHGDNLLRRSGWPECVGVMQVAPGEVPGWLSVSGVLDADEILALTTRLCQALNDGRAKLLTASAQRLAGTPARLHLYPAQSYPRPEALPDCTCISLPYAREWLTKAECADLLAFLKDFTDRVCDIVRQDAQRIAAALEPSAAPRLMEKRFGDWRLVADEYEHDNWLDSEDGERLDQVLDGILVRDARFCPVLLTLVNESREEIEAAGVMTDLLRFPGEPVRRWFDRRVLRDVINEVRNTDPIGG
;
A
#
# COMPACT_ATOMS: atom_id res chain seq x y z
N MET A 1 -14.77 -6.84 -7.90
CA MET A 1 -13.40 -7.07 -8.38
C MET A 1 -12.51 -7.13 -7.17
N ASN A 2 -11.68 -8.17 -7.07
CA ASN A 2 -10.68 -8.25 -6.02
C ASN A 2 -9.55 -7.32 -6.45
N ASN A 3 -9.40 -6.17 -5.79
CA ASN A 3 -8.34 -5.21 -6.14
C ASN A 3 -7.01 -5.71 -5.56
N ASP A 4 -6.47 -6.78 -6.15
CA ASP A 4 -5.32 -7.51 -5.63
C ASP A 4 -4.08 -6.61 -5.55
N THR A 5 -3.87 -5.73 -6.55
CA THR A 5 -2.80 -4.71 -6.53
C THR A 5 -2.97 -3.69 -5.41
N LEU A 6 -4.16 -3.10 -5.23
CA LEU A 6 -4.40 -2.18 -4.12
C LEU A 6 -4.14 -2.86 -2.78
N ASN A 7 -4.61 -4.09 -2.63
CA ASN A 7 -4.44 -4.86 -1.40
C ASN A 7 -2.98 -5.17 -1.10
N ALA A 8 -2.21 -5.58 -2.12
CA ALA A 8 -0.78 -5.84 -2.01
C ALA A 8 -0.01 -4.57 -1.61
N LEU A 9 -0.31 -3.42 -2.23
CA LEU A 9 0.31 -2.14 -1.92
C LEU A 9 0.00 -1.69 -0.48
N ILE A 10 -1.26 -1.81 -0.04
CA ILE A 10 -1.67 -1.42 1.33
C ILE A 10 -0.99 -2.29 2.38
N LEU A 11 -0.96 -3.61 2.20
CA LEU A 11 -0.30 -4.53 3.13
C LEU A 11 1.20 -4.25 3.20
N ARG A 12 1.85 -4.10 2.02
CA ARG A 12 3.28 -3.80 1.94
C ARG A 12 3.62 -2.46 2.61
N HIS A 13 2.76 -1.44 2.46
CA HIS A 13 2.94 -0.15 3.12
C HIS A 13 2.91 -0.28 4.65
N GLY A 14 1.91 -0.99 5.18
CA GLY A 14 1.80 -1.25 6.62
C GLY A 14 3.02 -1.99 7.17
N ASP A 15 3.43 -3.07 6.52
CA ASP A 15 4.64 -3.81 6.91
C ASP A 15 5.90 -2.95 6.84
N ASN A 16 6.08 -2.16 5.78
CA ASN A 16 7.22 -1.25 5.64
C ASN A 16 7.30 -0.23 6.78
N LEU A 17 6.17 0.34 7.19
CA LEU A 17 6.11 1.27 8.32
C LEU A 17 6.49 0.59 9.64
N LEU A 18 6.01 -0.62 9.89
CA LEU A 18 6.38 -1.41 11.07
C LEU A 18 7.90 -1.72 11.08
N ARG A 19 8.43 -2.24 9.97
CA ARG A 19 9.85 -2.62 9.84
C ARG A 19 10.79 -1.43 10.00
N ARG A 20 10.49 -0.29 9.36
CA ARG A 20 11.27 0.95 9.50
C ARG A 20 11.30 1.45 10.94
N SER A 21 10.22 1.22 11.68
CA SER A 21 10.08 1.61 13.09
C SER A 21 10.73 0.61 14.05
N GLY A 22 11.17 -0.55 13.56
CA GLY A 22 11.91 -1.55 14.32
C GLY A 22 11.07 -2.70 14.86
N TRP A 23 9.83 -2.85 14.41
CA TRP A 23 9.00 -4.00 14.79
C TRP A 23 9.58 -5.30 14.21
N PRO A 24 9.67 -6.38 15.03
CA PRO A 24 10.25 -7.66 14.63
C PRO A 24 9.40 -8.39 13.60
N GLU A 25 10.02 -9.29 12.83
CA GLU A 25 9.37 -10.05 11.74
C GLU A 25 8.17 -10.89 12.17
N CYS A 26 8.14 -11.32 13.43
CA CYS A 26 7.02 -12.04 14.03
C CYS A 26 5.73 -11.21 14.17
N VAL A 27 5.81 -9.89 13.96
CA VAL A 27 4.67 -8.97 13.90
C VAL A 27 4.41 -8.58 12.46
N GLY A 28 3.18 -8.76 12.01
CA GLY A 28 2.72 -8.38 10.67
C GLY A 28 1.38 -7.66 10.71
N VAL A 29 0.96 -7.19 9.54
CA VAL A 29 -0.35 -6.55 9.34
C VAL A 29 -1.33 -7.46 8.60
N MET A 30 -2.61 -7.30 8.89
CA MET A 30 -3.71 -7.93 8.16
C MET A 30 -4.73 -6.87 7.79
N GLN A 31 -5.25 -6.93 6.56
CA GLN A 31 -6.34 -6.06 6.15
C GLN A 31 -7.67 -6.47 6.77
N VAL A 32 -8.44 -5.44 7.13
CA VAL A 32 -9.72 -5.55 7.78
C VAL A 32 -10.81 -5.26 6.75
N ALA A 33 -11.57 -6.28 6.34
CA ALA A 33 -12.57 -6.19 5.26
C ALA A 33 -12.06 -5.45 3.99
N PRO A 34 -11.01 -5.95 3.32
CA PRO A 34 -10.35 -5.24 2.20
C PRO A 34 -11.28 -4.86 1.04
N GLY A 35 -12.37 -5.61 0.82
CA GLY A 35 -13.34 -5.31 -0.24
C GLY A 35 -14.37 -4.22 0.11
N GLU A 36 -14.55 -3.89 1.39
CA GLU A 36 -15.52 -2.89 1.84
C GLU A 36 -14.82 -1.59 2.27
N VAL A 37 -13.68 -1.70 2.95
CA VAL A 37 -12.95 -0.56 3.52
C VAL A 37 -11.43 -0.73 3.34
N PRO A 38 -10.90 -0.47 2.14
CA PRO A 38 -9.46 -0.56 1.89
C PRO A 38 -8.65 0.31 2.85
N GLY A 39 -7.51 -0.20 3.32
CA GLY A 39 -6.58 0.54 4.18
C GLY A 39 -6.80 0.35 5.68
N TRP A 40 -7.88 -0.31 6.08
CA TRP A 40 -8.08 -0.70 7.47
C TRP A 40 -7.20 -1.90 7.80
N LEU A 41 -6.35 -1.74 8.81
CA LEU A 41 -5.36 -2.75 9.21
C LEU A 41 -5.50 -3.14 10.68
N SER A 42 -5.19 -4.41 10.95
CA SER A 42 -4.92 -4.93 12.28
C SER A 42 -3.47 -5.41 12.34
N VAL A 43 -2.79 -5.12 13.45
CA VAL A 43 -1.41 -5.58 13.70
C VAL A 43 -1.51 -6.82 14.59
N SER A 44 -0.79 -7.88 14.23
CA SER A 44 -0.84 -9.16 14.96
C SER A 44 0.55 -9.76 15.09
N GLY A 45 0.79 -10.42 16.22
CA GLY A 45 2.08 -11.04 16.52
C GLY A 45 2.29 -11.26 18.00
N VAL A 46 3.44 -11.85 18.33
CA VAL A 46 3.85 -12.09 19.72
C VAL A 46 5.30 -11.68 19.86
N LEU A 47 5.60 -10.86 20.88
CA LEU A 47 6.97 -10.49 21.23
C LEU A 47 7.36 -11.13 22.55
N ASP A 48 8.59 -11.63 22.63
CA ASP A 48 9.22 -11.96 23.90
C ASP A 48 9.75 -10.71 24.63
N ALA A 49 10.24 -10.90 25.84
CA ALA A 49 10.66 -9.79 26.68
C ALA A 49 11.87 -9.01 26.15
N ASP A 50 12.78 -9.68 25.42
CA ASP A 50 13.96 -9.03 24.87
C ASP A 50 13.59 -8.24 23.60
N GLU A 51 12.66 -8.76 22.79
CA GLU A 51 12.04 -8.05 21.67
C GLU A 51 11.25 -6.83 22.14
N ILE A 52 10.50 -6.92 23.26
CA ILE A 52 9.82 -5.77 23.88
C ILE A 52 10.83 -4.69 24.26
N LEU A 53 11.94 -5.06 24.89
CA LEU A 53 13.01 -4.11 25.24
C LEU A 53 13.62 -3.46 24.01
N ALA A 54 14.00 -4.24 23.00
CA ALA A 54 14.61 -3.74 21.78
C ALA A 54 13.69 -2.75 21.05
N LEU A 55 12.41 -3.12 20.87
CA LEU A 55 11.41 -2.28 20.24
C LEU A 55 11.16 -1.00 21.04
N THR A 56 10.90 -1.12 22.34
CA THR A 56 10.61 0.04 23.20
C THR A 56 11.77 1.02 23.21
N THR A 57 13.00 0.51 23.31
CA THR A 57 14.21 1.34 23.26
C THR A 57 14.30 2.10 21.95
N ARG A 58 14.06 1.44 20.82
CA ARG A 58 14.10 2.07 19.49
C ARG A 58 13.01 3.13 19.31
N LEU A 59 11.77 2.82 19.69
CA LEU A 59 10.66 3.77 19.59
C LEU A 59 10.87 4.99 20.50
N CYS A 60 11.50 4.79 21.67
CA CYS A 60 11.83 5.87 22.59
C CYS A 60 12.97 6.80 22.10
N GLN A 61 13.78 6.41 21.11
CA GLN A 61 14.83 7.30 20.57
C GLN A 61 14.25 8.58 19.95
N ALA A 62 13.00 8.52 19.47
CA ALA A 62 12.29 9.67 18.92
C ALA A 62 11.62 10.55 20.00
N LEU A 63 11.59 10.10 21.26
CA LEU A 63 10.99 10.82 22.38
C LEU A 63 12.07 11.59 23.15
N ASN A 64 11.89 12.91 23.29
CA ASN A 64 12.86 13.79 23.94
C ASN A 64 12.54 14.07 25.43
N ASP A 65 11.69 13.27 26.08
CA ASP A 65 11.16 13.57 27.41
C ASP A 65 11.40 12.46 28.46
N GLY A 66 11.02 12.75 29.71
CA GLY A 66 11.20 11.84 30.84
C GLY A 66 10.41 10.52 30.71
N ARG A 67 9.35 10.50 29.88
CA ARG A 67 8.52 9.30 29.65
C ARG A 67 9.31 8.20 28.96
N ALA A 68 10.18 8.57 28.02
CA ALA A 68 11.08 7.64 27.33
C ALA A 68 11.90 6.80 28.30
N LYS A 69 12.51 7.44 29.32
CA LYS A 69 13.32 6.76 30.33
C LYS A 69 12.52 5.77 31.17
N LEU A 70 11.28 6.13 31.54
CA LEU A 70 10.40 5.26 32.31
C LEU A 70 9.98 4.03 31.50
N LEU A 71 9.58 4.23 30.23
CA LEU A 71 9.21 3.14 29.32
C LEU A 71 10.38 2.18 29.08
N THR A 72 11.57 2.71 28.80
CA THR A 72 12.77 1.88 28.64
C THR A 72 13.11 1.13 29.92
N ALA A 73 13.00 1.76 31.10
CA ALA A 73 13.23 1.09 32.37
C ALA A 73 12.22 -0.03 32.65
N SER A 74 10.94 0.18 32.34
CA SER A 74 9.91 -0.87 32.43
C SER A 74 10.25 -2.05 31.51
N ALA A 75 10.58 -1.79 30.25
CA ALA A 75 10.96 -2.84 29.32
C ALA A 75 12.24 -3.59 29.75
N GLN A 76 13.21 -2.87 30.33
CA GLN A 76 14.45 -3.47 30.85
C GLN A 76 14.20 -4.45 31.99
N ARG A 77 13.18 -4.22 32.83
CA ARG A 77 12.82 -5.15 33.91
C ARG A 77 12.13 -6.42 33.40
N LEU A 78 11.54 -6.37 32.21
CA LEU A 78 10.99 -7.56 31.57
C LEU A 78 12.09 -8.42 30.92
N ALA A 79 13.21 -7.83 30.50
CA ALA A 79 14.28 -8.56 29.80
C ALA A 79 14.73 -9.82 30.59
N GLY A 80 14.87 -10.94 29.89
CA GLY A 80 15.17 -12.24 30.48
C GLY A 80 14.03 -12.92 31.26
N THR A 81 12.82 -12.35 31.30
CA THR A 81 11.63 -12.97 31.90
C THR A 81 10.82 -13.75 30.86
N PRO A 82 9.92 -14.67 31.25
CA PRO A 82 9.02 -15.35 30.33
C PRO A 82 7.83 -14.50 29.84
N ALA A 83 7.79 -13.19 30.12
CA ALA A 83 6.71 -12.31 29.71
C ALA A 83 6.58 -12.26 28.18
N ARG A 84 5.33 -12.25 27.67
CA ARG A 84 5.03 -12.18 26.23
C ARG A 84 3.97 -11.13 25.93
N LEU A 85 4.28 -10.23 25.02
CA LEU A 85 3.33 -9.25 24.50
C LEU A 85 2.57 -9.89 23.36
N HIS A 86 1.24 -9.86 23.41
CA HIS A 86 0.37 -10.38 22.36
C HIS A 86 -0.34 -9.22 21.67
N LEU A 87 -0.23 -9.17 20.34
CA LEU A 87 -1.02 -8.32 19.46
C LEU A 87 -1.99 -9.21 18.69
N TYR A 88 -3.28 -8.86 18.73
CA TYR A 88 -4.32 -9.65 18.07
C TYR A 88 -5.48 -8.75 17.61
N PRO A 89 -6.25 -9.16 16.60
CA PRO A 89 -7.39 -8.38 16.13
C PRO A 89 -8.48 -8.26 17.19
N ALA A 90 -9.12 -7.09 17.28
CA ALA A 90 -10.29 -6.92 18.14
C ALA A 90 -11.42 -7.87 17.69
N GLN A 91 -11.96 -8.68 18.61
CA GLN A 91 -12.94 -9.76 18.32
C GLN A 91 -14.36 -9.27 18.00
N SER A 92 -14.54 -8.13 17.34
CA SER A 92 -15.87 -7.67 16.93
C SER A 92 -15.78 -7.03 15.57
N TYR A 93 -16.29 -7.74 14.56
CA TYR A 93 -16.60 -7.13 13.27
C TYR A 93 -18.09 -6.78 13.23
N PRO A 94 -18.42 -5.52 13.48
CA PRO A 94 -19.43 -4.87 12.65
C PRO A 94 -18.89 -3.50 12.18
N ARG A 95 -18.67 -3.37 10.87
CA ARG A 95 -18.25 -2.15 10.14
C ARG A 95 -17.00 -1.44 10.71
N PRO A 96 -15.85 -1.53 10.01
CA PRO A 96 -14.60 -0.89 10.46
C PRO A 96 -14.72 0.61 10.72
N GLU A 97 -15.60 1.31 9.98
CA GLU A 97 -15.97 2.71 10.20
C GLU A 97 -16.44 3.03 11.63
N ALA A 98 -16.98 2.04 12.34
CA ALA A 98 -17.48 2.16 13.70
C ALA A 98 -16.44 1.82 14.78
N LEU A 99 -15.25 1.34 14.40
CA LEU A 99 -14.22 0.90 15.34
C LEU A 99 -12.95 1.73 15.17
N PRO A 100 -12.59 2.59 16.12
CA PRO A 100 -11.28 3.25 16.11
C PRO A 100 -10.12 2.26 16.32
N ASP A 101 -10.39 1.08 16.90
CA ASP A 101 -9.37 0.15 17.40
C ASP A 101 -9.49 -1.24 16.75
N CYS A 102 -8.68 -1.52 15.73
CA CYS A 102 -8.61 -2.85 15.09
C CYS A 102 -7.60 -3.82 15.73
N THR A 103 -6.75 -3.33 16.63
CA THR A 103 -5.69 -4.10 17.28
C THR A 103 -5.87 -4.06 18.79
N CYS A 104 -5.83 -5.21 19.45
CA CYS A 104 -5.72 -5.32 20.89
C CYS A 104 -4.28 -5.70 21.28
N ILE A 105 -3.78 -5.14 22.37
CA ILE A 105 -2.47 -5.47 22.92
C ILE A 105 -2.65 -5.95 24.36
N SER A 106 -2.04 -7.09 24.71
CA SER A 106 -2.03 -7.61 26.07
C SER A 106 -0.64 -8.09 26.47
N LEU A 107 -0.31 -7.94 27.76
CA LEU A 107 0.92 -8.44 28.36
C LEU A 107 0.55 -9.24 29.62
N PRO A 108 0.13 -10.52 29.48
CA PRO A 108 -0.28 -11.36 30.60
C PRO A 108 0.86 -11.52 31.61
N TYR A 109 0.51 -11.64 32.89
CA TYR A 109 1.45 -11.89 34.01
C TYR A 109 2.55 -10.84 34.23
N ALA A 110 2.59 -9.76 33.44
CA ALA A 110 3.58 -8.68 33.56
C ALA A 110 3.68 -8.07 34.96
N ARG A 111 2.58 -8.17 35.73
CA ARG A 111 2.47 -7.62 37.09
C ARG A 111 3.36 -8.32 38.11
N GLU A 112 3.99 -9.44 37.73
CA GLU A 112 5.05 -10.08 38.52
C GLU A 112 6.34 -9.25 38.53
N TRP A 113 6.60 -8.45 37.49
CA TRP A 113 7.82 -7.66 37.32
C TRP A 113 7.58 -6.15 37.26
N LEU A 114 6.37 -5.73 36.89
CA LEU A 114 5.99 -4.34 36.71
C LEU A 114 4.81 -3.95 37.59
N THR A 115 4.76 -2.68 37.98
CA THR A 115 3.58 -2.13 38.64
C THR A 115 2.41 -2.02 37.65
N LYS A 116 1.18 -1.88 38.16
CA LYS A 116 -0.01 -1.69 37.31
C LYS A 116 0.13 -0.49 36.38
N ALA A 117 0.71 0.61 36.88
CA ALA A 117 0.91 1.84 36.13
C ALA A 117 1.93 1.62 35.00
N GLU A 118 3.07 1.00 35.30
CA GLU A 118 4.10 0.71 34.31
C GLU A 118 3.60 -0.22 33.19
N CYS A 119 2.81 -1.25 33.52
CA CYS A 119 2.17 -2.09 32.50
C CYS A 119 1.21 -1.28 31.62
N ALA A 120 0.38 -0.43 32.24
CA ALA A 120 -0.59 0.38 31.50
C ALA A 120 0.11 1.39 30.58
N ASP A 121 1.16 2.04 31.06
CA ASP A 121 1.93 3.03 30.30
C ASP A 121 2.66 2.39 29.11
N LEU A 122 3.25 1.20 29.31
CA LEU A 122 3.92 0.45 28.24
C LEU A 122 2.93 -0.02 27.17
N LEU A 123 1.80 -0.60 27.60
CA LEU A 123 0.75 -1.04 26.68
C LEU A 123 0.13 0.12 25.91
N ALA A 124 -0.17 1.22 26.59
CA ALA A 124 -0.70 2.42 25.93
C ALA A 124 0.30 2.99 24.93
N PHE A 125 1.59 3.06 25.29
CA PHE A 125 2.62 3.54 24.37
C PHE A 125 2.73 2.70 23.08
N LEU A 126 2.76 1.37 23.21
CA LEU A 126 2.85 0.48 22.05
C LEU A 126 1.55 0.51 21.23
N LYS A 127 0.39 0.62 21.89
CA LYS A 127 -0.92 0.75 21.26
C LYS A 127 -1.03 2.05 20.45
N ASP A 128 -0.70 3.19 21.05
CA ASP A 128 -0.67 4.50 20.39
C ASP A 128 0.22 4.46 19.14
N PHE A 129 1.35 3.74 19.20
CA PHE A 129 2.22 3.56 18.05
C PHE A 129 1.56 2.73 16.94
N THR A 130 0.98 1.58 17.28
CA THR A 130 0.29 0.73 16.30
C THR A 130 -0.88 1.45 15.64
N ASP A 131 -1.65 2.23 16.42
CA ASP A 131 -2.78 3.00 15.90
C ASP A 131 -2.32 4.08 14.94
N ARG A 132 -1.22 4.77 15.26
CA ARG A 132 -0.64 5.77 14.38
C ARG A 132 -0.18 5.17 13.05
N VAL A 133 0.40 3.97 13.05
CA VAL A 133 0.75 3.26 11.81
C VAL A 133 -0.50 2.93 11.01
N CYS A 134 -1.52 2.36 11.64
CA CYS A 134 -2.80 2.07 10.99
C CYS A 134 -3.48 3.34 10.42
N ASP A 135 -3.42 4.46 11.14
CA ASP A 135 -3.96 5.75 10.70
C ASP A 135 -3.23 6.29 9.46
N ILE A 136 -1.89 6.21 9.44
CA ILE A 136 -1.09 6.59 8.28
C ILE A 136 -1.50 5.75 7.07
N VAL A 137 -1.56 4.43 7.23
CA VAL A 137 -1.94 3.53 6.13
C VAL A 137 -3.37 3.81 5.66
N ARG A 138 -4.31 4.08 6.55
CA ARG A 138 -5.70 4.41 6.20
C ARG A 138 -5.77 5.66 5.33
N GLN A 139 -5.01 6.70 5.66
CA GLN A 139 -4.95 7.94 4.89
C GLN A 139 -4.24 7.72 3.54
N ASP A 140 -3.11 7.02 3.54
CA ASP A 140 -2.35 6.74 2.32
C ASP A 140 -3.08 5.76 1.39
N ALA A 141 -3.91 4.85 1.90
CA ALA A 141 -4.72 3.95 1.08
C ALA A 141 -5.65 4.70 0.14
N GLN A 142 -6.19 5.85 0.57
CA GLN A 142 -7.00 6.71 -0.31
C GLN A 142 -6.16 7.29 -1.46
N ARG A 143 -4.91 7.67 -1.18
CA ARG A 143 -3.97 8.18 -2.19
C ARG A 143 -3.53 7.08 -3.15
N ILE A 144 -3.27 5.87 -2.63
CA ILE A 144 -2.94 4.69 -3.43
C ILE A 144 -4.11 4.36 -4.35
N ALA A 145 -5.33 4.25 -3.82
CA ALA A 145 -6.52 4.00 -4.63
C ALA A 145 -6.71 5.06 -5.74
N ALA A 146 -6.61 6.35 -5.39
CA ALA A 146 -6.74 7.43 -6.37
C ALA A 146 -5.67 7.43 -7.47
N ALA A 147 -4.49 6.85 -7.21
CA ALA A 147 -3.41 6.70 -8.20
C ALA A 147 -3.62 5.51 -9.14
N LEU A 148 -4.43 4.53 -8.75
CA LEU A 148 -4.80 3.35 -9.55
C LEU A 148 -6.00 3.62 -10.47
N GLU A 149 -6.92 4.49 -10.04
CA GLU A 149 -8.10 4.86 -10.81
C GLU A 149 -7.79 5.84 -11.94
N PRO A 150 -8.61 5.93 -13.00
CA PRO A 150 -8.52 7.00 -13.98
C PRO A 150 -8.73 8.38 -13.35
N SER A 151 -7.99 9.38 -13.82
CA SER A 151 -8.16 10.77 -13.39
C SER A 151 -9.38 11.41 -14.08
N ALA A 152 -9.78 12.58 -13.60
CA ALA A 152 -10.86 13.37 -14.20
C ALA A 152 -10.57 13.80 -15.66
N ALA A 153 -9.29 13.83 -16.06
CA ALA A 153 -8.85 14.14 -17.42
C ALA A 153 -7.98 12.98 -17.94
N PRO A 154 -8.60 11.87 -18.37
CA PRO A 154 -7.88 10.62 -18.65
C PRO A 154 -6.99 10.68 -19.90
N ARG A 155 -7.15 11.69 -20.77
CA ARG A 155 -6.39 11.82 -22.02
C ARG A 155 -4.92 12.17 -21.76
N LEU A 156 -4.03 11.23 -22.06
CA LEU A 156 -2.59 11.38 -21.88
C LEU A 156 -1.86 11.76 -23.17
N MET A 157 -2.36 11.27 -24.31
CA MET A 157 -1.77 11.52 -25.62
C MET A 157 -2.84 11.46 -26.70
N GLU A 158 -2.73 12.35 -27.68
CA GLU A 158 -3.41 12.22 -28.97
C GLU A 158 -2.41 12.53 -30.09
N LYS A 159 -2.43 11.72 -31.15
CA LYS A 159 -1.65 11.97 -32.36
C LYS A 159 -2.46 11.62 -33.59
N ARG A 160 -2.58 12.57 -34.52
CA ARG A 160 -3.20 12.35 -35.83
C ARG A 160 -2.15 12.14 -36.92
N PHE A 161 -2.43 11.28 -37.87
CA PHE A 161 -1.61 11.03 -39.06
C PHE A 161 -2.47 10.51 -40.22
N GLY A 162 -2.68 11.35 -41.24
CA GLY A 162 -3.66 11.05 -42.29
C GLY A 162 -5.05 10.87 -41.67
N ASP A 163 -5.77 9.84 -42.09
CA ASP A 163 -7.09 9.47 -41.58
C ASP A 163 -7.04 8.70 -40.24
N TRP A 164 -5.88 8.61 -39.60
CA TRP A 164 -5.69 7.85 -38.37
C TRP A 164 -5.48 8.76 -37.18
N ARG A 165 -6.08 8.37 -36.05
CA ARG A 165 -5.89 9.00 -34.75
C ARG A 165 -5.52 7.96 -33.71
N LEU A 166 -4.34 8.12 -33.12
CA LEU A 166 -3.84 7.31 -32.02
C LEU A 166 -4.07 8.04 -30.71
N VAL A 167 -4.73 7.38 -29.77
CA VAL A 167 -5.16 7.93 -28.50
C VAL A 167 -4.62 7.08 -27.36
N ALA A 168 -4.08 7.70 -26.31
CA ALA A 168 -3.78 7.04 -25.06
C ALA A 168 -4.62 7.67 -23.94
N ASP A 169 -5.50 6.89 -23.34
CA ASP A 169 -6.40 7.28 -22.25
C ASP A 169 -6.11 6.41 -21.01
N GLU A 170 -6.17 7.00 -19.82
CA GLU A 170 -6.23 6.24 -18.57
C GLU A 170 -7.46 5.33 -18.58
N TYR A 171 -7.28 4.09 -18.14
CA TYR A 171 -8.26 3.03 -18.33
C TYR A 171 -8.50 2.25 -17.05
N GLU A 172 -9.78 2.02 -16.75
CA GLU A 172 -10.22 1.20 -15.63
C GLU A 172 -9.97 -0.28 -15.96
N HIS A 173 -8.77 -0.74 -15.63
CA HIS A 173 -8.34 -2.13 -15.78
C HIS A 173 -7.44 -2.52 -14.61
N ASP A 174 -7.35 -3.81 -14.33
CA ASP A 174 -6.52 -4.30 -13.24
C ASP A 174 -5.03 -4.26 -13.65
N ASN A 175 -4.19 -3.91 -12.68
CA ASN A 175 -2.75 -4.16 -12.76
C ASN A 175 -2.45 -5.59 -12.30
N TRP A 176 -1.25 -6.08 -12.61
CA TRP A 176 -0.85 -7.46 -12.34
C TRP A 176 0.11 -7.58 -11.15
N LEU A 177 0.19 -6.55 -10.32
CA LEU A 177 1.06 -6.52 -9.16
C LEU A 177 0.39 -7.23 -7.98
N ASP A 178 1.09 -8.19 -7.36
CA ASP A 178 0.61 -8.93 -6.20
C ASP A 178 1.59 -8.88 -5.03
N SER A 179 1.33 -9.65 -3.97
CA SER A 179 2.15 -9.65 -2.75
C SER A 179 3.56 -10.24 -2.92
N GLU A 180 3.82 -10.99 -3.98
CA GLU A 180 5.13 -11.60 -4.27
C GLU A 180 6.11 -10.60 -4.90
N ASP A 181 5.61 -9.47 -5.42
CA ASP A 181 6.37 -8.44 -6.13
C ASP A 181 7.13 -7.46 -5.21
N GLY A 182 7.70 -7.93 -4.11
CA GLY A 182 8.21 -7.12 -2.98
C GLY A 182 8.96 -5.83 -3.35
N GLU A 183 10.04 -5.89 -4.15
CA GLU A 183 10.81 -4.69 -4.54
C GLU A 183 10.02 -3.75 -5.46
N ARG A 184 9.16 -4.31 -6.32
CA ARG A 184 8.34 -3.53 -7.24
C ARG A 184 7.21 -2.81 -6.50
N LEU A 185 6.59 -3.46 -5.52
CA LEU A 185 5.64 -2.82 -4.60
C LEU A 185 6.28 -1.62 -3.89
N ASP A 186 7.51 -1.76 -3.38
CA ASP A 186 8.22 -0.66 -2.72
C ASP A 186 8.47 0.51 -3.67
N GLN A 187 8.85 0.22 -4.91
CA GLN A 187 9.06 1.24 -5.95
C GLN A 187 7.76 1.98 -6.31
N VAL A 188 6.65 1.26 -6.42
CA VAL A 188 5.34 1.83 -6.73
C VAL A 188 4.85 2.69 -5.55
N LEU A 189 4.99 2.20 -4.31
CA LEU A 189 4.64 2.95 -3.09
C LEU A 189 5.44 4.25 -2.97
N ASP A 190 6.76 4.21 -3.17
CA ASP A 190 7.59 5.43 -3.20
C ASP A 190 7.14 6.38 -4.31
N GLY A 191 6.89 5.84 -5.51
CA GLY A 191 6.40 6.61 -6.64
C GLY A 191 5.10 7.35 -6.33
N ILE A 192 4.10 6.65 -5.80
CA ILE A 192 2.78 7.22 -5.49
C ILE A 192 2.87 8.18 -4.29
N LEU A 193 3.38 7.72 -3.16
CA LEU A 193 3.27 8.43 -1.88
C LEU A 193 4.26 9.59 -1.74
N VAL A 194 5.43 9.51 -2.38
CA VAL A 194 6.49 10.52 -2.29
C VAL A 194 6.54 11.42 -3.52
N ARG A 195 6.28 10.85 -4.71
CA ARG A 195 6.52 11.53 -5.99
C ARG A 195 5.24 11.77 -6.81
N ASP A 196 4.08 11.53 -6.22
CA ASP A 196 2.76 11.76 -6.82
C ASP A 196 2.55 11.05 -8.16
N ALA A 197 3.16 9.86 -8.30
CA ALA A 197 3.04 9.04 -9.50
C ALA A 197 1.64 8.44 -9.64
N ARG A 198 1.26 8.18 -10.89
CA ARG A 198 0.08 7.40 -11.26
C ARG A 198 0.50 5.97 -11.56
N PHE A 199 -0.32 5.01 -11.14
CA PHE A 199 -0.17 3.59 -11.46
C PHE A 199 -1.46 3.03 -12.10
N CYS A 200 -2.13 3.88 -12.88
CA CYS A 200 -3.35 3.53 -13.61
C CYS A 200 -2.98 3.03 -15.02
N PRO A 201 -3.52 1.88 -15.47
CA PRO A 201 -3.34 1.38 -16.83
C PRO A 201 -3.74 2.39 -17.90
N VAL A 202 -3.17 2.20 -19.08
CA VAL A 202 -3.40 3.08 -20.23
C VAL A 202 -3.92 2.27 -21.41
N LEU A 203 -5.11 2.62 -21.89
CA LEU A 203 -5.65 2.09 -23.13
C LEU A 203 -5.10 2.90 -24.31
N LEU A 204 -4.47 2.20 -25.23
CA LEU A 204 -4.02 2.72 -26.50
C LEU A 204 -5.03 2.33 -27.58
N THR A 205 -5.69 3.31 -28.17
CA THR A 205 -6.73 3.10 -29.20
C THR A 205 -6.29 3.70 -30.52
N LEU A 206 -6.42 2.92 -31.59
CA LEU A 206 -6.21 3.38 -32.96
C LEU A 206 -7.56 3.53 -33.66
N VAL A 207 -7.86 4.75 -34.08
CA VAL A 207 -9.14 5.14 -34.69
C VAL A 207 -8.91 5.52 -36.14
N ASN A 208 -9.76 5.05 -37.05
CA ASN A 208 -9.84 5.53 -38.42
C ASN A 208 -10.94 6.61 -38.50
N GLU A 209 -10.53 7.86 -38.70
CA GLU A 209 -11.42 9.02 -38.76
C GLU A 209 -12.33 9.01 -40.00
N SER A 210 -11.92 8.36 -41.11
CA SER A 210 -12.77 8.26 -42.31
C SER A 210 -13.91 7.26 -42.15
N ARG A 211 -13.69 6.19 -41.38
CA ARG A 211 -14.66 5.13 -41.09
C ARG A 211 -15.43 5.36 -39.78
N GLU A 212 -14.96 6.31 -38.97
CA GLU A 212 -15.44 6.57 -37.61
C GLU A 212 -15.38 5.32 -36.69
N GLU A 213 -14.46 4.40 -36.96
CA GLU A 213 -14.32 3.11 -36.27
C GLU A 213 -13.02 3.02 -35.46
N ILE A 214 -13.08 2.31 -34.33
CA ILE A 214 -11.89 1.83 -33.60
C ILE A 214 -11.42 0.56 -34.28
N GLU A 215 -10.21 0.59 -34.84
CA GLU A 215 -9.67 -0.51 -35.66
C GLU A 215 -8.79 -1.46 -34.86
N ALA A 216 -8.19 -0.98 -33.76
CA ALA A 216 -7.43 -1.79 -32.83
C ALA A 216 -7.26 -1.08 -31.49
N ALA A 217 -7.03 -1.86 -30.43
CA ALA A 217 -6.76 -1.34 -29.10
C ALA A 217 -5.84 -2.25 -28.29
N GLY A 218 -5.04 -1.68 -27.39
CA GLY A 218 -4.13 -2.42 -26.53
C GLY A 218 -3.97 -1.75 -25.18
N VAL A 219 -3.83 -2.55 -24.12
CA VAL A 219 -3.71 -2.04 -22.74
C VAL A 219 -2.25 -2.12 -22.31
N MET A 220 -1.75 -1.04 -21.72
CA MET A 220 -0.46 -1.01 -21.03
C MET A 220 -0.73 -1.06 -19.52
N THR A 221 -0.34 -2.15 -18.85
CA THR A 221 -0.48 -2.36 -17.40
C THR A 221 0.84 -2.09 -16.66
N ASP A 222 0.76 -1.98 -15.34
CA ASP A 222 1.91 -1.87 -14.43
C ASP A 222 2.81 -0.65 -14.72
N LEU A 223 2.20 0.39 -15.29
CA LEU A 223 2.86 1.63 -15.70
C LEU A 223 2.90 2.62 -14.54
N LEU A 224 4.10 2.84 -14.01
CA LEU A 224 4.37 3.92 -13.07
C LEU A 224 4.71 5.21 -13.84
N ARG A 225 3.79 6.17 -13.85
CA ARG A 225 3.91 7.45 -14.57
C ARG A 225 4.12 8.60 -13.61
N PHE A 226 5.21 9.35 -13.75
CA PHE A 226 5.45 10.52 -12.90
C PHE A 226 4.86 11.81 -13.50
N PRO A 227 4.40 12.76 -12.67
CA PRO A 227 3.91 14.05 -13.14
C PRO A 227 4.95 14.78 -14.01
N GLY A 228 4.49 15.34 -15.13
CA GLY A 228 5.33 16.09 -16.05
C GLY A 228 6.27 15.25 -16.91
N GLU A 229 6.27 13.92 -16.80
CA GLU A 229 7.10 13.08 -17.67
C GLU A 229 6.58 13.09 -19.12
N PRO A 230 7.49 13.23 -20.11
CA PRO A 230 7.09 13.17 -21.50
C PRO A 230 6.69 11.75 -21.88
N VAL A 231 5.72 11.62 -22.80
CA VAL A 231 5.16 10.34 -23.31
C VAL A 231 6.22 9.25 -23.54
N ARG A 232 7.36 9.60 -24.14
CA ARG A 232 8.47 8.68 -24.43
C ARG A 232 9.04 7.93 -23.22
N ARG A 233 8.77 8.37 -21.98
CA ARG A 233 9.26 7.76 -20.74
C ARG A 233 8.41 6.58 -20.28
N TRP A 234 7.11 6.61 -20.56
CA TRP A 234 6.16 5.59 -20.11
C TRP A 234 5.49 4.82 -21.25
N PHE A 235 5.52 5.34 -22.47
CA PHE A 235 4.83 4.73 -23.61
C PHE A 235 5.48 3.43 -24.07
N ASP A 236 4.75 2.31 -24.01
CA ASP A 236 5.23 1.02 -24.49
C ASP A 236 5.06 0.88 -26.01
N ARG A 237 6.21 0.80 -26.71
CA ARG A 237 6.25 0.60 -28.17
C ARG A 237 5.89 -0.82 -28.59
N ARG A 238 5.92 -1.80 -27.68
CA ARG A 238 5.49 -3.18 -27.94
C ARG A 238 3.98 -3.20 -28.13
N VAL A 239 3.22 -2.64 -27.19
CA VAL A 239 1.76 -2.49 -27.30
C VAL A 239 1.36 -1.72 -28.56
N LEU A 240 2.05 -0.62 -28.90
CA LEU A 240 1.81 0.07 -30.18
C LEU A 240 2.02 -0.83 -31.40
N ARG A 241 3.07 -1.67 -31.39
CA ARG A 241 3.35 -2.59 -32.50
C ARG A 241 2.25 -3.63 -32.61
N ASP A 242 1.75 -4.14 -31.50
CA ASP A 242 0.68 -5.14 -31.47
C ASP A 242 -0.62 -4.55 -32.02
N VAL A 243 -1.00 -3.34 -31.58
CA VAL A 243 -2.16 -2.57 -32.11
C VAL A 243 -2.03 -2.33 -33.61
N ILE A 244 -0.85 -1.92 -34.11
CA ILE A 244 -0.64 -1.71 -35.55
C ILE A 244 -0.70 -3.03 -36.33
N ASN A 245 -0.14 -4.10 -35.76
CA ASN A 245 -0.14 -5.41 -36.40
C ASN A 245 -1.55 -6.01 -36.47
N GLU A 246 -2.38 -5.77 -35.46
CA GLU A 246 -3.79 -6.17 -35.46
C GLU A 246 -4.51 -5.63 -36.70
N VAL A 247 -4.43 -4.31 -36.93
CA VAL A 247 -5.01 -3.66 -38.13
C VAL A 247 -4.45 -4.25 -39.42
N ARG A 248 -3.14 -4.49 -39.50
CA ARG A 248 -2.51 -5.08 -40.71
C ARG A 248 -2.97 -6.51 -41.00
N ASN A 249 -3.34 -7.26 -39.96
CA ASN A 249 -3.78 -8.64 -40.09
C ASN A 249 -5.29 -8.73 -40.36
N THR A 250 -6.08 -7.75 -39.91
CA THR A 250 -7.51 -7.63 -40.23
C THR A 250 -7.77 -7.00 -41.59
N ASP A 251 -6.84 -6.20 -42.12
CA ASP A 251 -6.79 -5.75 -43.53
C ASP A 251 -5.69 -6.48 -44.34
N PRO A 252 -5.85 -7.78 -44.69
CA PRO A 252 -4.96 -8.44 -45.64
C PRO A 252 -5.15 -7.95 -47.08
N ILE A 253 -6.09 -7.02 -47.33
CA ILE A 253 -6.39 -6.48 -48.67
C ILE A 253 -6.59 -4.95 -48.56
N GLY A 254 -5.47 -4.23 -48.66
CA GLY A 254 -5.43 -2.78 -48.87
C GLY A 254 -4.43 -2.41 -49.95
N GLY A 255 -4.69 -2.90 -51.16
CA GLY A 255 -4.18 -2.39 -52.43
C GLY A 255 -5.35 -1.84 -53.24
#